data_AF-A0A251Y3S4-F1
#
_entry.id   AF-A0A251Y3S4-F1
#
_cell.length_a   1.000
_cell.length_b   1.000
_cell.length_c   1.000
_cell.angle_alpha   90.00
_cell.angle_beta   90.00
_cell.angle_gamma   90.00
#
_symmetry.space_group_name_H-M   'P 1'
#
loop_
_entity.id
_entity.type
_entity.pdbx_description
1 polymer ?
#
loop_
_entity_poly.entity_id
_entity_poly.type
_entity_poly.pdbx_seq_one_letter_code
_entity_poly.pdbx_strand_id
1 'polypeptide(L)'
;MLNENNESDIATEPQPQPASEEVTSSRRRITRRSWVIAGVSLLVAVMVVVVIVLLANFLREQAETKAEAVANYSSLRTSHLSAISNLRNSIDSAEAVTKTKAEGDVEDGSLLRELTSEVGTAKVGLTESQRKYIDPANFGSDEVDAAAAGLGLARYQAETATKSLNEARVAVVDSASAHDARIAEEERAAKTAAAKASAGTIAFEDLARAGNSAIGTYYRFEGRVIQDAGGGTYRVNMTKDPGYTRVFWEDTILVSVSGTPGTRLIEDDIISFTAASAGEQSYTTVLGATVTLPLVIAEASDISVTGRAD
;
A
#
# COMPACT_ATOMS: atom_id res chain seq x y z
N MET A 1 -25.58 -46.67 81.82
CA MET A 1 -25.21 -45.98 83.08
C MET A 1 -25.67 -44.55 82.90
N LEU A 2 -26.81 -44.16 83.49
CA LEU A 2 -26.93 -43.80 84.92
C LEU A 2 -25.95 -42.65 85.18
N ASN A 3 -26.32 -41.47 85.64
CA ASN A 3 -27.41 -41.07 86.51
C ASN A 3 -27.46 -39.53 86.47
N GLU A 4 -28.62 -38.87 86.47
CA GLU A 4 -29.35 -38.44 87.69
C GLU A 4 -28.54 -37.49 88.57
N ASN A 5 -29.06 -36.45 89.21
CA ASN A 5 -30.40 -35.89 89.41
C ASN A 5 -30.15 -34.59 90.20
N ASN A 6 -31.09 -33.65 90.17
CA ASN A 6 -31.98 -33.34 91.30
C ASN A 6 -32.73 -32.03 91.00
N GLU A 7 -34.05 -32.10 90.77
CA GLU A 7 -35.11 -32.06 91.81
C GLU A 7 -35.15 -30.70 92.50
N SER A 8 -36.27 -29.99 92.60
CA SER A 8 -37.63 -30.36 93.06
C SER A 8 -38.49 -29.09 92.87
N ASP A 9 -39.81 -29.00 92.80
CA ASP A 9 -40.97 -29.80 93.24
C ASP A 9 -42.17 -29.23 92.42
N ILE A 10 -43.07 -29.98 91.75
CA ILE A 10 -44.17 -30.84 92.26
C ILE A 10 -45.11 -30.05 93.19
N ALA A 11 -46.44 -29.97 93.07
CA ALA A 11 -47.50 -30.46 92.18
C ALA A 11 -48.74 -29.57 92.48
N THR A 12 -49.82 -29.52 91.70
CA THR A 12 -50.91 -30.51 91.74
C THR A 12 -52.07 -30.02 90.84
N GLU A 13 -52.54 -30.86 89.93
CA GLU A 13 -53.88 -30.87 89.29
C GLU A 13 -54.71 -32.00 89.98
N PRO A 14 -56.06 -32.21 89.86
CA PRO A 14 -57.05 -31.62 88.92
C PRO A 14 -58.52 -31.35 89.46
N GLN A 15 -59.34 -30.59 88.67
CA GLN A 15 -60.82 -30.65 88.34
C GLN A 15 -61.92 -30.86 89.46
N PRO A 16 -63.27 -30.64 89.25
CA PRO A 16 -64.12 -29.74 88.41
C PRO A 16 -65.39 -29.08 89.09
N GLN A 17 -65.97 -28.02 88.43
CA GLN A 17 -67.41 -27.53 88.32
C GLN A 17 -68.26 -27.06 89.55
N PRO A 18 -69.41 -26.30 89.39
CA PRO A 18 -69.94 -25.41 88.32
C PRO A 18 -70.62 -24.07 88.79
N ALA A 19 -71.22 -23.33 87.84
CA ALA A 19 -72.23 -22.24 87.92
C ALA A 19 -71.71 -20.79 88.16
N SER A 20 -72.15 -19.73 87.49
CA SER A 20 -73.37 -19.43 86.72
C SER A 20 -73.15 -18.24 85.76
N GLU A 21 -73.82 -18.30 84.60
CA GLU A 21 -74.43 -17.21 83.79
C GLU A 21 -73.79 -15.80 83.76
N GLU A 22 -73.39 -15.33 82.56
CA GLU A 22 -74.20 -14.34 81.84
C GLU A 22 -73.72 -14.10 80.40
N VAL A 23 -74.72 -13.82 79.57
CA VAL A 23 -74.72 -13.64 78.12
C VAL A 23 -74.04 -12.31 77.73
N THR A 24 -73.28 -12.28 76.62
CA THR A 24 -73.45 -11.27 75.55
C THR A 24 -72.51 -11.51 74.36
N SER A 25 -73.08 -11.97 73.25
CA SER A 25 -72.44 -11.97 71.93
C SER A 25 -72.43 -10.55 71.34
N SER A 26 -71.32 -9.82 71.48
CA SER A 26 -71.09 -8.55 70.80
C SER A 26 -70.59 -8.78 69.37
N ARG A 27 -71.52 -8.84 68.42
CA ARG A 27 -71.27 -8.78 66.98
C ARG A 27 -70.73 -7.38 66.64
N ARG A 28 -69.40 -7.19 66.59
CA ARG A 28 -68.79 -5.90 66.19
C ARG A 28 -69.12 -5.61 64.72
N ARG A 29 -70.05 -4.67 64.50
CA ARG A 29 -70.27 -4.01 63.21
C ARG A 29 -69.03 -3.19 62.85
N ILE A 30 -68.28 -3.62 61.85
CA ILE A 30 -67.21 -2.84 61.21
C ILE A 30 -67.87 -1.65 60.52
N THR A 31 -67.58 -0.44 60.99
CA THR A 31 -68.16 0.80 60.47
C THR A 31 -67.42 1.25 59.19
N ARG A 32 -68.18 1.75 58.22
CA ARG A 32 -67.74 2.20 56.87
C ARG A 32 -66.53 3.15 56.84
N ARG A 33 -66.15 3.80 57.95
CA ARG A 33 -65.02 4.74 58.01
C ARG A 33 -63.63 4.07 57.99
N SER A 34 -63.51 2.83 58.51
CA SER A 34 -62.24 2.09 58.51
C SER A 34 -61.83 1.59 57.12
N TRP A 35 -62.80 1.29 56.25
CA TRP A 35 -62.55 0.90 54.85
C TRP A 35 -62.07 2.06 53.97
N VAL A 36 -62.49 3.29 54.26
CA VAL A 36 -62.04 4.49 53.51
C VAL A 36 -60.58 4.82 53.82
N ILE A 37 -60.16 4.73 55.09
CA ILE A 37 -58.76 5.00 55.48
C ILE A 37 -57.82 3.90 54.98
N ALA A 38 -58.23 2.62 55.05
CA ALA A 38 -57.47 1.51 54.49
C ALA A 38 -57.39 1.58 52.94
N GLY A 39 -58.46 1.97 52.26
CA GLY A 39 -58.49 2.19 50.82
C GLY A 39 -57.58 3.33 50.35
N VAL A 40 -57.55 4.45 51.09
CA VAL A 40 -56.64 5.58 50.80
C VAL A 40 -55.18 5.22 51.07
N SER A 41 -54.87 4.48 52.14
CA SER A 41 -53.51 3.97 52.38
C SER A 41 -53.02 3.01 51.29
N LEU A 42 -53.90 2.13 50.79
CA LEU A 42 -53.57 1.23 49.68
C LEU A 42 -53.29 2.01 48.38
N LEU A 43 -54.08 3.05 48.11
CA LEU A 43 -53.90 3.91 46.92
C LEU A 43 -52.59 4.71 47.00
N VAL A 44 -52.24 5.23 48.18
CA VAL A 44 -50.95 5.89 48.42
C VAL A 44 -49.79 4.91 48.27
N ALA A 45 -49.90 3.68 48.80
CA ALA A 45 -48.88 2.66 48.64
C ALA A 45 -48.67 2.26 47.17
N VAL A 46 -49.75 2.12 46.39
CA VAL A 46 -49.68 1.85 44.95
C VAL A 46 -49.03 3.02 44.19
N MET A 47 -49.38 4.27 44.52
CA MET A 47 -48.75 5.45 43.91
C MET A 47 -47.26 5.53 44.23
N VAL A 48 -46.84 5.20 45.45
CA VAL A 48 -45.42 5.13 45.83
C VAL A 48 -44.69 4.05 45.04
N VAL A 49 -45.27 2.86 44.88
CA VAL A 49 -44.67 1.79 44.06
C VAL A 49 -44.56 2.20 42.59
N VAL A 50 -45.58 2.85 42.02
CA VAL A 50 -45.55 3.36 40.65
C VAL A 50 -44.45 4.41 40.49
N VAL A 51 -44.32 5.35 41.43
CA VAL A 51 -43.26 6.36 41.42
C VAL A 51 -41.88 5.73 41.52
N ILE A 52 -41.69 4.71 42.38
CA ILE A 52 -40.43 3.97 42.49
C ILE A 52 -40.09 3.25 41.17
N VAL A 53 -41.08 2.62 40.52
CA VAL A 53 -40.88 1.95 39.22
C VAL A 53 -40.52 2.95 38.13
N LEU A 54 -41.19 4.11 38.09
CA LEU A 54 -40.87 5.18 37.14
C LEU A 54 -39.47 5.75 37.37
N LEU A 55 -39.08 5.98 38.63
CA LEU A 55 -37.72 6.39 39.00
C LEU A 55 -36.67 5.34 38.62
N ALA A 56 -36.94 4.07 38.89
CA ALA A 56 -36.05 2.97 38.52
C ALA A 56 -35.89 2.85 37.00
N ASN A 57 -36.97 3.07 36.24
CA ASN A 57 -36.92 3.06 34.78
C ASN A 57 -36.11 4.24 34.24
N PHE A 58 -36.33 5.44 34.77
CA PHE A 58 -35.56 6.64 34.39
C PHE A 58 -34.07 6.50 34.70
N LEU A 59 -33.72 5.92 35.85
CA LEU A 59 -32.32 5.66 36.22
C LEU A 59 -31.66 4.61 35.32
N ARG A 60 -32.41 3.59 34.86
CA ARG A 60 -31.91 2.62 33.88
C ARG A 60 -31.64 3.27 32.54
N GLU A 61 -32.58 4.09 32.05
CA GLU A 61 -32.44 4.82 30.79
C GLU A 61 -31.22 5.77 30.83
N GLN A 62 -31.03 6.51 31.93
CA GLN A 62 -29.84 7.35 32.14
C GLN A 62 -28.54 6.53 32.20
N ALA A 63 -28.56 5.36 32.83
CA ALA A 63 -27.40 4.47 32.90
C ALA A 63 -27.04 3.87 31.54
N GLU A 64 -28.03 3.51 30.73
CA GLU A 64 -27.86 3.01 29.36
C GLU A 64 -27.29 4.09 28.43
N THR A 65 -27.86 5.30 28.43
CA THR A 65 -27.35 6.44 27.65
C THR A 65 -25.91 6.77 28.02
N LYS A 66 -25.57 6.79 29.31
CA LYS A 66 -24.19 7.00 29.75
C LYS A 66 -23.27 5.86 29.29
N ALA A 67 -23.72 4.61 29.35
CA ALA A 67 -22.94 3.47 28.90
C ALA A 67 -22.64 3.53 27.39
N GLU A 68 -23.62 3.94 26.58
CA GLU A 68 -23.45 4.16 25.14
C GLU A 68 -22.45 5.28 24.84
N ALA A 69 -22.58 6.43 25.49
CA ALA A 69 -21.65 7.56 25.36
C ALA A 69 -20.21 7.15 25.71
N VAL A 70 -20.03 6.40 26.82
CA VAL A 70 -18.72 5.86 27.25
C VAL A 70 -18.16 4.88 26.21
N ALA A 71 -18.99 3.98 25.66
CA ALA A 71 -18.58 3.02 24.66
C ALA A 71 -18.12 3.71 23.37
N ASN A 72 -18.91 4.67 22.87
CA ASN A 72 -18.57 5.48 21.71
C ASN A 72 -17.25 6.26 21.91
N TYR A 73 -17.11 6.92 23.06
CA TYR A 73 -15.88 7.62 23.43
C TYR A 73 -14.66 6.70 23.42
N SER A 74 -14.77 5.49 23.98
CA SER A 74 -13.67 4.52 24.03
C SER A 74 -13.23 4.03 22.65
N SER A 75 -14.19 3.81 21.75
CA SER A 75 -13.96 3.42 20.35
C SER A 75 -13.28 4.54 19.57
N LEU A 76 -13.78 5.76 19.69
CA LEU A 76 -13.20 6.95 19.06
C LEU A 76 -11.81 7.27 19.60
N ARG A 77 -11.57 7.09 20.90
CA ARG A 77 -10.24 7.23 21.51
C ARG A 77 -9.24 6.25 20.90
N THR A 78 -9.61 4.99 20.76
CA THR A 78 -8.74 3.97 20.14
C THR A 78 -8.43 4.34 18.69
N SER A 79 -9.45 4.71 17.93
CA SER A 79 -9.31 5.11 16.53
C SER A 79 -8.44 6.37 16.37
N HIS A 80 -8.62 7.36 17.26
CA HIS A 80 -7.80 8.58 17.29
C HIS A 80 -6.32 8.25 17.57
N LEU A 81 -6.03 7.39 18.54
CA LEU A 81 -4.66 6.95 18.82
C LEU A 81 -4.00 6.28 17.60
N SER A 82 -4.74 5.42 16.89
CA SER A 82 -4.26 4.81 15.65
C SER A 82 -4.00 5.87 14.56
N ALA A 83 -4.91 6.83 14.36
CA ALA A 83 -4.73 7.91 13.40
C ALA A 83 -3.48 8.75 13.69
N ILE A 84 -3.23 9.08 14.97
CA ILE A 84 -2.04 9.81 15.42
C ILE A 84 -0.76 9.00 15.20
N SER A 85 -0.78 7.70 15.48
CA SER A 85 0.36 6.82 15.22
C SER A 85 0.68 6.74 13.73
N ASN A 86 -0.34 6.61 12.88
CA ASN A 86 -0.18 6.57 11.43
C ASN A 86 0.38 7.90 10.90
N LEU A 87 -0.15 9.04 11.36
CA LEU A 87 0.36 10.35 10.99
C LEU A 87 1.83 10.52 11.36
N ARG A 88 2.23 10.12 12.58
CA ARG A 88 3.64 10.16 13.00
C ARG A 88 4.53 9.34 12.06
N ASN A 89 4.14 8.10 11.77
CA ASN A 89 4.90 7.23 10.87
C ASN A 89 5.01 7.82 9.45
N SER A 90 3.93 8.44 8.95
CA SER A 90 3.93 9.13 7.65
C SER A 90 4.83 10.37 7.64
N ILE A 91 4.86 11.15 8.72
CA ILE A 91 5.80 12.27 8.90
C ILE A 91 7.24 11.77 8.87
N ASP A 92 7.58 10.75 9.66
CA ASP A 92 8.94 10.20 9.72
C ASP A 92 9.39 9.67 8.34
N SER A 93 8.48 9.00 7.63
CA SER A 93 8.74 8.49 6.27
C SER A 93 8.93 9.60 5.25
N ALA A 94 8.11 10.65 5.30
CA ALA A 94 8.23 11.81 4.41
C ALA A 94 9.51 12.61 4.70
N GLU A 95 9.88 12.78 5.96
CA GLU A 95 11.14 13.41 6.34
C GLU A 95 12.37 12.65 5.86
N ALA A 96 12.32 11.32 5.87
CA ALA A 96 13.41 10.52 5.35
C ALA A 96 13.64 10.82 3.86
N VAL A 97 12.56 11.00 3.09
CA VAL A 97 12.65 11.40 1.68
C VAL A 97 13.25 12.80 1.54
N THR A 98 12.75 13.80 2.28
CA THR A 98 13.25 15.19 2.17
C THR A 98 14.69 15.37 2.66
N LYS A 99 15.19 14.47 3.51
CA LYS A 99 16.60 14.47 3.96
C LYS A 99 17.55 13.78 2.97
N THR A 100 17.04 12.84 2.18
CA THR A 100 17.88 12.00 1.30
C THR A 100 17.84 12.43 -0.16
N LYS A 101 16.85 13.24 -0.55
CA LYS A 101 16.68 13.75 -1.90
C LYS A 101 16.89 15.26 -1.96
N ALA A 102 17.58 15.72 -3.00
CA ALA A 102 17.68 17.13 -3.39
C ALA A 102 16.77 17.42 -4.59
N GLU A 103 16.55 18.69 -4.91
CA GLU A 103 15.71 19.09 -6.05
C GLU A 103 16.26 18.58 -7.40
N GLY A 104 17.58 18.32 -7.50
CA GLY A 104 18.19 17.74 -8.69
C GLY A 104 18.03 16.22 -8.82
N ASP A 105 17.46 15.55 -7.81
CA ASP A 105 17.24 14.10 -7.80
C ASP A 105 15.80 13.72 -8.21
N VAL A 106 15.02 14.70 -8.67
CA VAL A 106 13.62 14.56 -9.08
C VAL A 106 13.41 15.29 -10.41
N GLU A 107 12.46 14.85 -11.22
CA GLU A 107 12.14 15.55 -12.48
C GLU A 107 11.52 16.93 -12.22
N ASP A 108 10.75 17.05 -11.14
CA ASP A 108 10.12 18.29 -10.73
C ASP A 108 10.47 18.63 -9.27
N GLY A 109 11.44 19.54 -9.10
CA GLY A 109 11.85 20.04 -7.79
C GLY A 109 10.73 20.71 -6.98
N SER A 110 9.62 21.12 -7.62
CA SER A 110 8.47 21.68 -6.89
C SER A 110 7.79 20.65 -5.98
N LEU A 111 7.78 19.37 -6.36
CA LEU A 111 7.21 18.29 -5.56
C LEU A 111 7.95 18.11 -4.24
N LEU A 112 9.28 18.29 -4.23
CA LEU A 112 10.08 18.18 -3.01
C LEU A 112 9.81 19.36 -2.05
N ARG A 113 9.59 20.56 -2.60
CA ARG A 113 9.18 21.74 -1.83
C ARG A 113 7.78 21.58 -1.25
N GLU A 114 6.85 21.06 -2.05
CA GLU A 114 5.49 20.74 -1.61
C GLU A 114 5.50 19.70 -0.47
N LEU A 115 6.23 18.58 -0.64
CA LEU A 115 6.39 17.58 0.41
C LEU A 115 6.97 18.17 1.70
N THR A 116 7.98 19.04 1.58
CA THR A 116 8.58 19.71 2.74
C THR A 116 7.57 20.62 3.46
N SER A 117 6.75 21.35 2.70
CA SER A 117 5.66 22.16 3.25
C SER A 117 4.61 21.30 3.95
N GLU A 118 4.17 20.20 3.33
CA GLU A 118 3.19 19.27 3.89
C GLU A 118 3.70 18.58 5.17
N VAL A 119 4.99 18.22 5.24
CA VAL A 119 5.62 17.74 6.48
C VAL A 119 5.50 18.79 7.59
N GLY A 120 5.75 20.06 7.27
CA GLY A 120 5.58 21.17 8.20
C GLY A 120 4.15 21.28 8.74
N THR A 121 3.17 21.32 7.83
CA THR A 121 1.73 21.35 8.17
C THR A 121 1.30 20.15 9.00
N ALA A 122 1.73 18.94 8.62
CA ALA A 122 1.40 17.70 9.31
C ALA A 122 1.95 17.66 10.74
N LYS A 123 3.15 18.20 10.99
CA LYS A 123 3.72 18.32 12.35
C LYS A 123 2.95 19.28 13.25
N VAL A 124 2.50 20.41 12.70
CA VAL A 124 1.65 21.35 13.41
C VAL A 124 0.32 20.66 13.76
N GLY A 125 -0.34 20.05 12.78
CA GLY A 125 -1.59 19.31 12.99
C GLY A 125 -1.47 18.13 13.97
N LEU A 126 -0.34 17.42 13.95
CA LEU A 126 -0.05 16.35 14.93
C LEU A 126 0.01 16.91 16.35
N THR A 127 0.63 18.07 16.54
CA THR A 127 0.74 18.73 17.85
C THR A 127 -0.63 19.21 18.33
N GLU A 128 -1.44 19.80 17.45
CA GLU A 128 -2.81 20.24 17.77
C GLU A 128 -3.77 19.09 18.07
N SER A 129 -3.53 17.92 17.46
CA SER A 129 -4.33 16.72 17.65
C SER A 129 -4.01 15.94 18.93
N GLN A 130 -2.92 16.30 19.64
CA GLN A 130 -2.57 15.74 20.95
C GLN A 130 -3.51 16.28 22.03
N ARG A 131 -4.67 15.62 22.16
CA ARG A 131 -5.67 15.95 23.16
C ARG A 131 -5.49 15.11 24.43
N LYS A 132 -5.74 15.73 25.58
CA LYS A 132 -5.85 15.01 26.86
C LYS A 132 -7.16 14.23 26.90
N TYR A 133 -7.08 12.93 27.19
CA TYR A 133 -8.26 12.10 27.38
C TYR A 133 -8.92 12.37 28.73
N ILE A 134 -10.25 12.28 28.75
CA ILE A 134 -11.03 12.31 29.98
C ILE A 134 -11.20 10.89 30.52
N ASP A 135 -11.45 10.78 31.82
CA ASP A 135 -11.99 9.56 32.42
C ASP A 135 -13.52 9.67 32.43
N PRO A 136 -14.24 8.98 31.52
CA PRO A 136 -15.66 9.18 31.32
C PRO A 136 -16.52 8.72 32.51
N ALA A 137 -15.93 7.99 33.48
CA ALA A 137 -16.61 7.67 34.74
C ALA A 137 -17.01 8.95 35.52
N ASN A 138 -16.18 10.00 35.43
CA ASN A 138 -16.31 11.23 36.21
C ASN A 138 -17.23 12.30 35.59
N PHE A 139 -17.78 12.06 34.40
CA PHE A 139 -18.55 13.04 33.63
C PHE A 139 -19.98 12.55 33.31
N GLY A 140 -20.86 13.48 32.94
CA GLY A 140 -22.19 13.19 32.42
C GLY A 140 -22.16 12.70 30.96
N SER A 141 -23.26 12.14 30.45
CA SER A 141 -23.36 11.67 29.06
C SER A 141 -23.02 12.76 28.05
N ASP A 142 -23.60 13.95 28.21
CA ASP A 142 -23.44 15.08 27.27
C ASP A 142 -21.98 15.55 27.16
N GLU A 143 -21.25 15.52 28.28
CA GLU A 143 -19.83 15.88 28.33
C GLU A 143 -18.95 14.81 27.67
N VAL A 144 -19.29 13.53 27.87
CA VAL A 144 -18.61 12.40 27.23
C VAL A 144 -18.84 12.43 25.72
N ASP A 145 -20.06 12.73 25.27
CA ASP A 145 -20.39 12.88 23.85
C ASP A 145 -19.70 14.08 23.20
N ALA A 146 -19.63 15.22 23.90
CA ALA A 146 -18.86 16.37 23.43
C ALA A 146 -17.36 16.04 23.29
N ALA A 147 -16.80 15.29 24.25
CA ALA A 147 -15.42 14.82 24.18
C ALA A 147 -15.23 13.81 23.02
N ALA A 148 -16.19 12.93 22.78
CA ALA A 148 -16.20 11.99 21.67
C ALA A 148 -16.23 12.72 20.31
N ALA A 149 -17.09 13.72 20.15
CA ALA A 149 -17.14 14.55 18.95
C ALA A 149 -15.80 15.26 18.68
N GLY A 150 -15.15 15.77 19.73
CA GLY A 150 -13.82 16.36 19.64
C GLY A 150 -12.74 15.36 19.18
N LEU A 151 -12.82 14.10 19.63
CA LEU A 151 -11.94 13.02 19.15
C LEU A 151 -12.22 12.66 17.70
N GLY A 152 -13.49 12.62 17.29
CA GLY A 152 -13.87 12.37 15.89
C GLY A 152 -13.28 13.41 14.93
N LEU A 153 -13.36 14.70 15.30
CA LEU A 153 -12.77 15.78 14.49
C LEU A 153 -11.24 15.68 14.43
N ALA A 154 -10.57 15.45 15.57
CA ALA A 154 -9.11 15.34 15.63
C ALA A 154 -8.60 14.12 14.83
N ARG A 155 -9.32 12.99 14.91
CA ARG A 155 -9.06 11.81 14.10
C ARG A 155 -9.17 12.12 12.61
N TYR A 156 -10.27 12.75 12.18
CA TYR A 156 -10.51 13.11 10.78
C TYR A 156 -9.40 14.02 10.22
N GLN A 157 -8.96 15.01 11.00
CA GLN A 157 -7.84 15.88 10.65
C GLN A 157 -6.53 15.09 10.50
N ALA A 158 -6.23 14.18 11.44
CA ALA A 158 -5.03 13.35 11.37
C ALA A 158 -5.04 12.39 10.16
N GLU A 159 -6.19 11.79 9.85
CA GLU A 159 -6.35 10.93 8.66
C GLU A 159 -6.20 11.72 7.36
N THR A 160 -6.76 12.93 7.30
CA THR A 160 -6.64 13.83 6.13
C THR A 160 -5.19 14.25 5.91
N ALA A 161 -4.49 14.66 6.98
CA ALA A 161 -3.07 15.01 6.91
C ALA A 161 -2.20 13.80 6.50
N THR A 162 -2.51 12.60 7.03
CA THR A 162 -1.84 11.36 6.65
C THR A 162 -1.99 11.08 5.16
N LYS A 163 -3.20 11.25 4.62
CA LYS A 163 -3.49 11.06 3.21
C LYS A 163 -2.72 12.06 2.34
N SER A 164 -2.86 13.36 2.59
CA SER A 164 -2.15 14.43 1.86
C SER A 164 -0.64 14.17 1.83
N LEU A 165 -0.06 13.87 2.99
CA LEU A 165 1.36 13.64 3.12
C LEU A 165 1.84 12.38 2.38
N ASN A 166 1.06 11.30 2.40
CA ASN A 166 1.37 10.08 1.66
C ASN A 166 1.29 10.32 0.14
N GLU A 167 0.28 11.06 -0.34
CA GLU A 167 0.13 11.41 -1.76
C GLU A 167 1.32 12.26 -2.24
N ALA A 168 1.68 13.31 -1.51
CA ALA A 168 2.85 14.14 -1.82
C ALA A 168 4.16 13.32 -1.80
N ARG A 169 4.31 12.41 -0.82
CA ARG A 169 5.50 11.54 -0.75
C ARG A 169 5.60 10.61 -1.95
N VAL A 170 4.49 9.98 -2.35
CA VAL A 170 4.46 9.07 -3.51
C VAL A 170 4.82 9.84 -4.79
N ALA A 171 4.29 11.05 -4.99
CA ALA A 171 4.64 11.88 -6.13
C ALA A 171 6.15 12.16 -6.23
N VAL A 172 6.80 12.46 -5.10
CA VAL A 172 8.27 12.66 -5.06
C VAL A 172 9.03 11.37 -5.37
N VAL A 173 8.61 10.23 -4.81
CA VAL A 173 9.27 8.94 -5.04
C VAL A 173 9.14 8.49 -6.50
N ASP A 174 7.96 8.67 -7.10
CA ASP A 174 7.72 8.34 -8.50
C ASP A 174 8.54 9.27 -9.41
N SER A 175 8.56 10.57 -9.12
CA SER A 175 9.38 11.56 -9.84
C SER A 175 10.88 11.27 -9.74
N ALA A 176 11.37 10.86 -8.57
CA ALA A 176 12.77 10.44 -8.41
C ALA A 176 13.09 9.18 -9.22
N SER A 177 12.17 8.21 -9.23
CA SER A 177 12.35 6.96 -9.99
C SER A 177 12.36 7.20 -11.50
N ALA A 178 11.52 8.12 -11.99
CA ALA A 178 11.51 8.54 -13.39
C ALA A 178 12.81 9.27 -13.76
N HIS A 179 13.27 10.17 -12.89
CA HIS A 179 14.54 10.87 -13.06
C HIS A 179 15.73 9.91 -13.17
N ASP A 180 15.83 8.95 -12.25
CA ASP A 180 16.90 7.94 -12.25
C ASP A 180 16.85 7.06 -13.52
N ALA A 181 15.65 6.69 -13.97
CA ALA A 181 15.47 5.92 -15.20
C ALA A 181 15.89 6.70 -16.45
N ARG A 182 15.56 8.00 -16.52
CA ARG A 182 15.98 8.89 -17.62
C ARG A 182 17.49 9.02 -17.68
N ILE A 183 18.15 9.29 -16.54
CA ILE A 183 19.62 9.37 -16.49
C ILE A 183 20.24 8.05 -16.91
N ALA A 184 19.75 6.92 -16.41
CA ALA A 184 20.29 5.61 -16.79
C ALA A 184 20.16 5.34 -18.31
N GLU A 185 19.04 5.72 -18.93
CA GLU A 185 18.87 5.59 -20.38
C GLU A 185 19.79 6.54 -21.15
N GLU A 186 19.89 7.81 -20.74
CA GLU A 186 20.82 8.78 -21.33
C GLU A 186 22.28 8.30 -21.25
N GLU A 187 22.70 7.73 -20.11
CA GLU A 187 24.03 7.14 -19.94
C GLU A 187 24.24 5.92 -20.84
N ARG A 188 23.24 5.04 -20.97
CA ARG A 188 23.32 3.89 -21.89
C ARG A 188 23.40 4.33 -23.34
N ALA A 189 22.59 5.31 -23.73
CA ALA A 189 22.60 5.89 -25.07
C ALA A 189 23.95 6.56 -25.36
N ALA A 190 24.47 7.36 -24.42
CA ALA A 190 25.77 8.01 -24.55
C ALA A 190 26.92 7.01 -24.64
N LYS A 191 26.91 5.96 -23.79
CA LYS A 191 27.91 4.89 -23.84
C LYS A 191 27.87 4.14 -25.18
N THR A 192 26.67 3.85 -25.68
CA THR A 192 26.48 3.19 -26.96
C THR A 192 26.95 4.08 -28.12
N ALA A 193 26.61 5.37 -28.10
CA ALA A 193 27.07 6.34 -29.09
C ALA A 193 28.60 6.48 -29.08
N ALA A 194 29.22 6.52 -27.89
CA ALA A 194 30.67 6.56 -27.75
C ALA A 194 31.35 5.27 -28.26
N ALA A 195 30.75 4.10 -28.00
CA ALA A 195 31.25 2.81 -28.52
C ALA A 195 31.15 2.75 -30.05
N LYS A 196 30.05 3.22 -30.64
CA LYS A 196 29.89 3.33 -32.09
C LYS A 196 30.90 4.31 -32.71
N ALA A 197 31.08 5.49 -32.11
CA ALA A 197 32.01 6.50 -32.61
C ALA A 197 33.48 6.05 -32.57
N SER A 198 33.85 5.28 -31.55
CA SER A 198 35.20 4.72 -31.39
C SER A 198 35.41 3.37 -32.11
N ALA A 199 34.37 2.82 -32.74
CA ALA A 199 34.42 1.53 -33.42
C ALA A 199 35.49 1.53 -34.52
N GLY A 200 36.41 0.57 -34.47
CA GLY A 200 37.39 0.32 -35.54
C GLY A 200 36.81 -0.59 -36.63
N THR A 201 37.57 -0.79 -37.71
CA THR A 201 37.31 -1.88 -38.67
C THR A 201 37.84 -3.20 -38.11
N ILE A 202 37.28 -4.33 -38.53
CA ILE A 202 37.77 -5.67 -38.21
C ILE A 202 37.81 -6.53 -39.48
N ALA A 203 38.83 -7.38 -39.61
CA ALA A 203 38.92 -8.35 -40.70
C ALA A 203 38.00 -9.55 -40.43
N PHE A 204 37.58 -10.24 -41.49
CA PHE A 204 36.69 -11.40 -41.36
C PHE A 204 37.28 -12.49 -40.46
N GLU A 205 38.56 -12.83 -40.65
CA GLU A 205 39.23 -13.90 -39.91
C GLU A 205 39.33 -13.59 -38.42
N ASP A 206 39.55 -12.31 -38.07
CA ASP A 206 39.61 -11.87 -36.68
C ASP A 206 38.22 -11.90 -36.03
N LEU A 207 37.19 -11.46 -36.75
CA LEU A 207 35.81 -11.51 -36.28
C LEU A 207 35.34 -12.96 -36.08
N ALA A 208 35.60 -13.83 -37.06
CA ALA A 208 35.25 -15.24 -37.00
C ALA A 208 36.02 -15.97 -35.89
N ARG A 209 37.32 -15.67 -35.71
CA ARG A 209 38.13 -16.27 -34.65
C ARG A 209 37.72 -15.80 -33.26
N ALA A 210 37.34 -14.53 -33.11
CA ALA A 210 36.84 -14.01 -31.85
C ALA A 210 35.51 -14.68 -31.48
N GLY A 211 34.65 -14.95 -32.47
CA GLY A 211 33.35 -15.60 -32.27
C GLY A 211 32.59 -14.94 -31.13
N ASN A 212 32.20 -15.73 -30.14
CA ASN A 212 31.42 -15.24 -29.00
C ASN A 212 32.19 -14.31 -28.04
N SER A 213 33.53 -14.23 -28.11
CA SER A 213 34.29 -13.31 -27.25
C SER A 213 34.14 -11.84 -27.65
N ALA A 214 33.69 -11.56 -28.89
CA ALA A 214 33.48 -10.22 -29.39
C ALA A 214 32.06 -9.66 -29.11
N ILE A 215 31.17 -10.46 -28.52
CA ILE A 215 29.76 -10.07 -28.31
C ILE A 215 29.65 -8.70 -27.63
N GLY A 216 28.85 -7.81 -28.21
CA GLY A 216 28.61 -6.44 -27.73
C GLY A 216 29.68 -5.42 -28.14
N THR A 217 30.77 -5.85 -28.78
CA THR A 217 31.80 -4.93 -29.31
C THR A 217 31.34 -4.38 -30.66
N TYR A 218 31.45 -3.05 -30.82
CA TYR A 218 31.10 -2.37 -32.06
C TYR A 218 32.26 -2.32 -33.04
N TYR A 219 31.97 -2.58 -34.30
CA TYR A 219 32.91 -2.46 -35.42
C TYR A 219 32.24 -1.73 -36.60
N ARG A 220 33.07 -1.12 -37.44
CA ARG A 220 32.67 -0.55 -38.73
C ARG A 220 32.94 -1.55 -39.84
N PHE A 221 31.95 -1.69 -40.71
CA PHE A 221 31.96 -2.61 -41.83
C PHE A 221 31.65 -1.87 -43.13
N GLU A 222 32.18 -2.41 -44.21
CA GLU A 222 31.72 -2.14 -45.56
C GLU A 222 31.51 -3.49 -46.23
N GLY A 223 30.39 -3.68 -46.92
CA GLY A 223 30.04 -4.99 -47.46
C GLY A 223 29.03 -4.94 -48.59
N ARG A 224 29.04 -5.99 -49.43
CA ARG A 224 28.04 -6.22 -50.48
C ARG A 224 26.94 -7.13 -49.96
N VAL A 225 25.69 -6.70 -50.05
CA VAL A 225 24.53 -7.54 -49.79
C VAL A 225 24.44 -8.61 -50.88
N ILE A 226 24.52 -9.88 -50.50
CA ILE A 226 24.42 -11.01 -51.43
C ILE A 226 23.07 -11.73 -51.33
N GLN A 227 22.34 -11.55 -50.23
CA GLN A 227 21.04 -12.18 -50.06
C GLN A 227 20.24 -11.52 -48.93
N ASP A 228 18.94 -11.33 -49.12
CA ASP A 228 17.99 -11.15 -48.03
C ASP A 228 17.64 -12.53 -47.46
N ALA A 229 18.06 -12.80 -46.22
CA ALA A 229 17.80 -14.06 -45.53
C ALA A 229 16.42 -14.08 -44.83
N GLY A 230 15.67 -12.98 -44.92
CA GLY A 230 14.37 -12.81 -44.30
C GLY A 230 14.46 -12.29 -42.85
N GLY A 231 13.35 -11.79 -42.33
CA GLY A 231 13.25 -11.32 -40.94
C GLY A 231 14.18 -10.15 -40.59
N GLY A 232 14.57 -9.33 -41.58
CA GLY A 232 15.52 -8.24 -41.39
C GLY A 232 16.99 -8.69 -41.31
N THR A 233 17.29 -9.96 -41.65
CA THR A 233 18.66 -10.47 -41.70
C THR A 233 19.15 -10.54 -43.14
N TYR A 234 20.36 -10.04 -43.37
CA TYR A 234 21.02 -10.04 -44.67
C TYR A 234 22.31 -10.84 -44.61
N ARG A 235 22.63 -11.53 -45.70
CA ARG A 235 23.98 -12.07 -45.92
C ARG A 235 24.79 -11.02 -46.65
N VAL A 236 25.93 -10.68 -46.07
CA VAL A 236 26.79 -9.60 -46.56
C VAL A 236 28.20 -10.11 -46.67
N ASN A 237 28.82 -9.95 -47.84
CA ASN A 237 30.24 -10.23 -48.04
C ASN A 237 31.05 -8.98 -47.69
N MET A 238 32.01 -9.10 -46.78
CA MET A 238 32.74 -7.94 -46.23
C MET A 238 34.16 -7.76 -46.77
N THR A 239 34.73 -8.77 -47.43
CA THR A 239 36.10 -8.71 -47.93
C THR A 239 36.10 -8.29 -49.40
N LYS A 240 36.87 -7.25 -49.74
CA LYS A 240 37.10 -6.80 -51.12
C LYS A 240 38.38 -7.41 -51.67
N ASP A 241 38.27 -8.19 -52.74
CA ASP A 241 39.41 -8.65 -53.53
C ASP A 241 39.45 -7.92 -54.90
N PRO A 242 40.45 -7.05 -55.15
CA PRO A 242 40.57 -6.34 -56.42
C PRO A 242 41.04 -7.28 -57.54
N GLY A 243 40.11 -7.68 -58.42
CA GLY A 243 40.41 -8.42 -59.64
C GLY A 243 40.87 -7.51 -60.79
N TYR A 244 41.42 -8.11 -61.84
CA TYR A 244 41.95 -7.41 -63.02
C TYR A 244 40.93 -6.51 -63.76
N THR A 245 39.64 -6.87 -63.75
CA THR A 245 38.58 -6.12 -64.46
C THR A 245 37.37 -5.78 -63.59
N ARG A 246 37.28 -6.33 -62.37
CA ARG A 246 36.16 -6.12 -61.43
C ARG A 246 36.59 -6.41 -59.99
N VAL A 247 35.86 -5.86 -59.03
CA VAL A 247 36.05 -6.13 -57.59
C VAL A 247 35.21 -7.35 -57.20
N PHE A 248 35.85 -8.34 -56.59
CA PHE A 248 35.19 -9.49 -55.99
C PHE A 248 34.89 -9.21 -54.51
N TRP A 249 33.76 -9.71 -54.05
CA TRP A 249 33.33 -9.59 -52.66
C TRP A 249 33.18 -10.98 -52.08
N GLU A 250 33.92 -11.25 -51.01
CA GLU A 250 34.00 -12.55 -50.36
C GLU A 250 33.73 -12.44 -48.85
N ASP A 251 33.78 -13.57 -48.16
CA ASP A 251 33.59 -13.69 -46.71
C ASP A 251 32.23 -13.20 -46.19
N THR A 252 31.29 -14.13 -46.14
CA THR A 252 29.92 -13.84 -45.71
C THR A 252 29.80 -13.72 -44.20
N ILE A 253 29.14 -12.65 -43.76
CA ILE A 253 28.56 -12.53 -42.43
C ILE A 253 27.05 -12.38 -42.48
N LEU A 254 26.42 -12.60 -41.33
CA LEU A 254 25.01 -12.29 -41.11
C LEU A 254 24.89 -10.90 -40.47
N VAL A 255 24.09 -10.04 -41.09
CA VAL A 255 23.78 -8.70 -40.60
C VAL A 255 22.29 -8.67 -40.26
N SER A 256 21.97 -8.67 -38.97
CA SER A 256 20.60 -8.46 -38.50
C SER A 256 20.36 -6.97 -38.32
N VAL A 257 19.30 -6.46 -38.95
CA VAL A 257 18.94 -5.04 -38.89
C VAL A 257 17.80 -4.84 -37.90
N SER A 258 18.04 -3.99 -36.91
CA SER A 258 17.02 -3.52 -35.98
C SER A 258 16.31 -2.29 -36.57
N GLY A 259 15.00 -2.37 -36.73
CA GLY A 259 14.19 -1.33 -37.37
C GLY A 259 14.16 -1.38 -38.89
N THR A 260 13.67 -0.30 -39.51
CA THR A 260 13.52 -0.20 -40.98
C THR A 260 14.55 0.77 -41.54
N PRO A 261 15.49 0.32 -42.39
CA PRO A 261 16.43 1.21 -43.09
C PRO A 261 15.71 2.32 -43.88
N GLY A 262 16.33 3.50 -43.95
CA GLY A 262 15.81 4.61 -44.75
C GLY A 262 15.75 4.29 -46.25
N THR A 263 16.66 3.44 -46.73
CA THR A 263 16.65 2.87 -48.07
C THR A 263 16.51 1.36 -47.97
N ARG A 264 15.57 0.78 -48.71
CA ARG A 264 15.40 -0.67 -48.77
C ARG A 264 16.70 -1.31 -49.31
N LEU A 265 17.31 -2.15 -48.49
CA LEU A 265 18.48 -2.93 -48.88
C LEU A 265 18.05 -4.06 -49.83
N ILE A 266 18.75 -4.19 -50.94
CA ILE A 266 18.54 -5.26 -51.92
C ILE A 266 19.88 -5.90 -52.30
N GLU A 267 19.79 -7.05 -52.97
CA GLU A 267 20.97 -7.73 -53.51
C GLU A 267 21.79 -6.78 -54.40
N ASP A 268 23.11 -6.91 -54.29
CA ASP A 268 24.16 -6.12 -54.92
C ASP A 268 24.39 -4.71 -54.38
N ASP A 269 23.63 -4.27 -53.37
CA ASP A 269 23.92 -3.02 -52.69
C ASP A 269 25.23 -3.12 -51.90
N ILE A 270 26.07 -2.09 -52.03
CA ILE A 270 27.23 -1.89 -51.16
C ILE A 270 26.76 -1.03 -50.00
N ILE A 271 26.95 -1.52 -48.78
CA ILE A 271 26.53 -0.85 -47.55
C ILE A 271 27.74 -0.55 -46.68
N SER A 272 27.72 0.62 -46.03
CA SER A 272 28.60 0.99 -44.93
C SER A 272 27.77 1.07 -43.67
N PHE A 273 28.24 0.41 -42.61
CA PHE A 273 27.49 0.32 -41.37
C PHE A 273 28.35 0.11 -40.13
N THR A 274 27.81 0.51 -38.97
CA THR A 274 28.39 0.22 -37.65
C THR A 274 27.49 -0.79 -36.94
N ALA A 275 28.05 -1.88 -36.44
CA ALA A 275 27.29 -2.96 -35.83
C ALA A 275 28.00 -3.54 -34.62
N ALA A 276 27.22 -4.03 -33.66
CA ALA A 276 27.73 -4.83 -32.56
C ALA A 276 27.86 -6.29 -32.99
N SER A 277 28.97 -6.95 -32.67
CA SER A 277 29.06 -8.40 -32.82
C SER A 277 28.05 -9.08 -31.90
N ALA A 278 27.36 -10.08 -32.43
CA ALA A 278 26.45 -10.97 -31.70
C ALA A 278 26.99 -12.41 -31.68
N GLY A 279 28.28 -12.59 -31.97
CA GLY A 279 28.96 -13.88 -31.94
C GLY A 279 28.77 -14.65 -33.25
N GLU A 280 28.49 -15.94 -33.12
CA GLU A 280 28.29 -16.83 -34.26
C GLU A 280 26.84 -17.33 -34.34
N GLN A 281 26.34 -17.49 -35.57
CA GLN A 281 25.05 -18.12 -35.82
C GLN A 281 25.21 -19.28 -36.81
N SER A 282 24.66 -20.43 -36.43
CA SER A 282 24.64 -21.63 -37.25
C SER A 282 23.26 -21.86 -37.86
N TYR A 283 23.22 -22.28 -39.11
CA TYR A 283 22.01 -22.74 -39.78
C TYR A 283 22.29 -23.97 -40.64
N THR A 284 21.25 -24.76 -40.92
CA THR A 284 21.35 -25.95 -41.77
C THR A 284 20.89 -25.58 -43.19
N THR A 285 21.75 -25.86 -44.17
CA THR A 285 21.48 -25.64 -45.60
C THR A 285 20.42 -26.61 -46.12
N VAL A 286 19.86 -26.32 -47.29
CA VAL A 286 18.87 -27.18 -47.97
C VAL A 286 19.42 -28.58 -48.25
N LEU A 287 20.75 -28.71 -48.44
CA LEU A 287 21.42 -30.00 -48.65
C LEU A 287 21.86 -30.69 -47.33
N GLY A 288 21.47 -30.15 -46.17
CA GLY A 288 21.71 -30.76 -44.86
C GLY A 288 23.06 -30.43 -44.20
N ALA A 289 23.92 -29.64 -44.85
CA ALA A 289 25.17 -29.18 -44.23
C ALA A 289 24.91 -28.03 -43.24
N THR A 290 25.55 -28.05 -42.08
CA THR A 290 25.55 -26.93 -41.13
C THR A 290 26.60 -25.89 -41.52
N VAL A 291 26.17 -24.62 -41.58
CA VAL A 291 27.03 -23.47 -41.85
C VAL A 291 27.00 -22.57 -40.62
N THR A 292 28.17 -22.15 -40.13
CA THR A 292 28.32 -21.21 -39.02
C THR A 292 28.98 -19.94 -39.57
N LEU A 293 28.34 -18.79 -39.37
CA LEU A 293 28.84 -17.49 -39.79
C LEU A 293 28.86 -16.51 -38.61
N PRO A 294 29.76 -15.52 -38.61
CA PRO A 294 29.66 -14.40 -37.69
C PRO A 294 28.34 -13.66 -37.88
N LEU A 295 27.72 -13.26 -36.77
CA LEU A 295 26.50 -12.45 -36.72
C LEU A 295 26.82 -11.09 -36.13
N VAL A 296 26.32 -10.03 -36.76
CA VAL A 296 26.36 -8.66 -36.25
C VAL A 296 24.97 -8.05 -36.26
N ILE A 297 24.70 -7.16 -35.31
CA ILE A 297 23.43 -6.43 -35.19
C ILE A 297 23.70 -4.95 -35.43
N ALA A 298 23.04 -4.40 -36.46
CA ALA A 298 23.10 -3.00 -36.83
C ALA A 298 21.74 -2.34 -36.59
N GLU A 299 21.73 -1.11 -36.09
CA GLU A 299 20.51 -0.29 -36.14
C GLU A 299 20.32 0.20 -37.57
N ALA A 300 19.08 0.24 -38.03
CA ALA A 300 18.73 0.76 -39.35
C ALA A 300 19.29 2.17 -39.64
N SER A 301 19.39 3.02 -38.61
CA SER A 301 19.96 4.37 -38.70
C SER A 301 21.48 4.38 -38.93
N ASP A 302 22.18 3.30 -38.61
CA ASP A 302 23.63 3.17 -38.75
C ASP A 302 24.03 2.57 -40.10
N ILE A 303 23.07 2.24 -40.97
CA ILE A 303 23.31 1.64 -42.28
C ILE A 303 23.10 2.67 -43.37
N SER A 304 24.05 2.75 -44.30
CA SER A 304 23.97 3.58 -45.49
C SER A 304 24.32 2.76 -46.73
N VAL A 305 23.53 2.90 -47.80
CA VAL A 305 23.87 2.36 -49.12
C VAL A 305 24.86 3.32 -49.77
N THR A 306 26.08 2.85 -50.03
CA THR A 306 27.18 3.66 -50.58
C THR A 306 27.40 3.42 -52.06
N GLY A 307 26.81 2.37 -52.63
CA GLY A 307 26.90 2.07 -54.05
C GLY A 307 26.17 0.78 -54.42
N ARG A 308 26.37 0.35 -55.65
CA ARG A 308 25.87 -0.92 -56.18
C ARG A 308 27.01 -1.59 -56.93
N ALA A 309 27.19 -2.89 -56.73
CA ALA A 309 28.17 -3.67 -57.46
C ALA A 309 27.63 -3.99 -58.87
N ASP A 310 28.47 -3.78 -59.89
CA ASP A 310 28.20 -4.09 -61.30
C ASP A 310 28.33 -5.60 -61.61
#